data_AF-J5WKB5-F1
#
_entry.id   AF-J5WKB5-F1
#
_cell.length_a   1.000
_cell.length_b   1.000
_cell.length_c   1.000
_cell.angle_alpha   90.00
_cell.angle_beta   90.00
_cell.angle_gamma   90.00
#
_symmetry.space_group_name_H-M   'P 1'
#
loop_
_entity.id
_entity.type
_entity.pdbx_description
1 polymer ?
#
loop_
_entity_poly.entity_id
_entity_poly.type
_entity_poly.pdbx_seq_one_letter_code
_entity_poly.pdbx_strand_id
1 'polypeptide(L)' 'MKKQWYYCPHCGQKLLLYDVVNGKSRKIFVKCKKCKKEIEINIE' A
#
# COMPACT_ATOMS: atom_id res chain seq x y z
N MET A 1 -12.36 -11.69 8.66
CA MET A 1 -11.38 -10.60 8.40
C MET A 1 -10.51 -11.00 7.23
N LYS A 2 -10.59 -10.30 6.09
CA LYS A 2 -9.86 -10.67 4.86
C LYS A 2 -8.71 -9.71 4.69
N LYS A 3 -7.47 -10.21 4.69
CA LYS A 3 -6.26 -9.39 4.61
C LYS A 3 -5.65 -9.45 3.21
N GLN A 4 -5.13 -8.33 2.72
CA GLN A 4 -4.39 -8.28 1.46
C GLN A 4 -3.15 -7.40 1.57
N TRP A 5 -2.10 -7.76 0.84
CA TRP A 5 -0.91 -6.92 0.71
C TRP A 5 -1.16 -5.84 -0.34
N TYR A 6 -0.84 -4.60 0.03
CA TYR A 6 -0.62 -3.54 -0.94
C TYR A 6 0.82 -3.62 -1.44
N TYR A 7 1.00 -3.65 -2.75
CA TYR A 7 2.30 -3.80 -3.38
C TYR A 7 2.75 -2.46 -3.98
N CYS A 8 4.06 -2.22 -3.93
CA CYS A 8 4.67 -1.08 -4.60
C CYS A 8 4.47 -1.22 -6.12
N PRO A 9 3.81 -0.26 -6.79
CA PRO A 9 3.53 -0.35 -8.23
C PRO A 9 4.80 -0.29 -9.09
N HIS A 10 5.92 0.19 -8.54
CA HIS A 10 7.17 0.31 -9.28
C HIS A 10 8.11 -0.90 -9.16
N CYS A 11 8.03 -1.70 -8.10
CA CYS A 11 9.01 -2.77 -7.87
C CYS A 11 8.44 -4.05 -7.24
N GLY A 12 7.12 -4.10 -7.02
CA GLY A 12 6.43 -5.27 -6.47
C GLY A 12 6.72 -5.57 -5.00
N GLN A 13 7.44 -4.70 -4.27
CA GLN A 13 7.66 -4.91 -2.84
C GLN A 13 6.34 -4.75 -2.06
N LYS A 14 6.06 -5.68 -1.12
CA LYS A 14 5.00 -5.53 -0.12
C LYS A 14 5.22 -4.26 0.72
N LEU A 15 4.25 -3.36 0.75
CA LEU A 15 4.32 -2.10 1.50
C LEU A 15 3.58 -2.20 2.83
N LEU A 16 2.33 -2.68 2.79
CA LEU A 16 1.50 -2.82 3.97
C LEU A 16 0.45 -3.91 3.77
N LEU A 17 -0.06 -4.43 4.88
CA LEU A 17 -1.17 -5.36 4.90
C LEU A 17 -2.40 -4.60 5.41
N TYR A 18 -3.52 -4.71 4.70
CA TYR A 18 -4.76 -4.03 5.08
C TYR A 18 -5.93 -5.02 5.12
N ASP A 19 -6.97 -4.65 5.88
CA ASP A 19 -8.24 -5.36 5.84
C ASP A 19 -9.02 -4.92 4.60
N VAL A 20 -9.39 -5.89 3.76
CA VAL A 20 -10.04 -5.66 2.46
C VAL A 20 -11.49 -5.19 2.63
N VAL A 21 -12.12 -5.47 3.78
CA VAL A 21 -13.54 -5.18 3.99
C VAL A 21 -13.75 -3.78 4.58
N ASN A 22 -12.88 -3.37 5.51
CA ASN A 22 -13.04 -2.12 6.27
C ASN A 22 -11.90 -1.12 6.05
N GLY A 23 -10.79 -1.52 5.44
CA GLY A 23 -9.65 -0.65 5.20
C GLY A 23 -9.99 0.43 4.19
N LYS A 24 -9.76 1.69 4.55
CA LYS A 24 -9.92 2.85 3.67
C LYS A 24 -8.74 3.80 3.84
N SER A 25 -8.24 4.35 2.76
CA SER A 25 -7.11 5.27 2.77
C SER A 25 -7.14 6.21 1.57
N ARG A 26 -6.91 7.50 1.82
CA ARG A 26 -6.75 8.54 0.80
C ARG A 26 -5.67 9.51 1.25
N LYS A 27 -4.89 10.06 0.31
CA LYS A 27 -3.85 11.06 0.58
C LYS A 27 -2.78 10.60 1.57
N ILE A 28 -2.51 9.29 1.64
CA ILE A 28 -1.39 8.73 2.41
C ILE A 28 -0.25 8.43 1.46
N PHE A 29 0.92 8.99 1.73
CA PHE A 29 2.11 8.81 0.89
C PHE A 29 3.17 8.04 1.67
N VAL A 30 3.74 7.01 1.05
CA VAL A 30 4.80 6.19 1.64
C VAL A 30 5.97 6.08 0.69
N LYS A 31 7.18 6.18 1.25
CA LYS A 31 8.42 5.91 0.51
C LYS A 31 8.73 4.41 0.52
N CYS A 32 8.78 3.80 -0.66
CA CYS A 32 9.14 2.38 -0.78
C CYS A 32 10.59 2.15 -0.29
N LYS A 33 10.79 1.21 0.63
CA LYS A 33 12.12 0.95 1.21
C LYS A 33 13.10 0.30 0.22
N LYS A 34 12.63 -0.43 -0.80
CA LYS A 34 13.47 -1.03 -1.86
C LYS A 34 13.82 -0.04 -2.97
N CYS A 35 12.82 0.45 -3.72
CA CYS A 35 13.08 1.31 -4.88
C CYS A 35 13.16 2.82 -4.58
N LYS A 36 12.92 3.22 -3.32
CA LYS A 36 13.01 4.61 -2.82
C LYS A 36 12.04 5.62 -3.46
N LYS A 37 11.17 5.19 -4.37
CA LYS A 37 10.08 6.01 -4.93
C LYS A 37 8.98 6.24 -3.89
N GLU A 38 8.37 7.42 -3.94
CA GLU A 38 7.19 7.77 -3.16
C GLU A 38 5.93 7.33 -3.90
N ILE A 39 4.98 6.75 -3.16
CA ILE A 39 3.75 6.18 -3.70
C ILE A 39 2.59 6.63 -2.82
N GLU A 40 1.50 7.06 -3.44
CA GLU A 40 0.22 7.22 -2.76
C GLU A 40 -0.42 5.84 -2.52
N ILE A 41 -0.80 5.57 -1.28
CA ILE A 41 -1.64 4.46 -0.90
C ILE A 41 -3.10 4.91 -1.03
N ASN A 42 -3.82 4.29 -1.95
CA ASN A 42 -5.24 4.53 -2.15
C ASN A 42 -6.01 3.21 -1.98
N ILE A 43 -6.90 3.15 -0.98
CA ILE A 43 -7.73 1.98 -0.66
C ILE A 43 -9.17 2.49 -0.52
N GLU A 44 -10.06 1.97 -1.37
CA GLU A 44 -11.48 2.34 -1.43
C GLU A 44 -12.38 1.43 -0.56
#